data_AF-A0A2V8S191-F1
#
_entry.id   AF-A0A2V8S191-F1
#
_cell.length_a   1.000
_cell.length_b   1.000
_cell.length_c   1.000
_cell.angle_alpha   90.00
_cell.angle_beta   90.00
_cell.angle_gamma   90.00
#
_symmetry.space_group_name_H-M   'P 1'
#
loop_
_entity.id
_entity.type
_entity.pdbx_description
1 polymer ?
#
loop_
_entity_poly.entity_id
_entity_poly.type
_entity_poly.pdbx_seq_one_letter_code
_entity_poly.pdbx_strand_id
1 'polypeptide(L)'
;MKLQAGGMNMRLLLTHRRALVAAIVLFISTLGTSASAQVGGGNRRVVAQAESYTGDTFNYSTETPRGAHVITRVRPRPEWLRAVDDGLTDLFAVARKHGYRSHLNYADYTIFIAKPDRTRDSTGAYSPDVAYVAPSYRGSIYDQGGFIYAAGMAFSFDPCALVVAEHDHDFQRMANVVRYEGEHLVLYHNDRRLFQQTADHSKGGGHPILQ
;
A
#
# COMPACT_ATOMS: atom_id res chain seq x y z
N MET A 1 43.27 -69.30 -41.85
CA MET A 1 44.70 -69.01 -42.11
C MET A 1 45.09 -67.83 -41.22
N LYS A 2 46.11 -68.00 -40.35
CA LYS A 2 47.03 -67.03 -39.69
C LYS A 2 46.44 -65.70 -39.13
N LEU A 3 46.53 -65.45 -37.80
CA LEU A 3 47.55 -64.59 -37.11
C LEU A 3 47.52 -63.14 -37.64
N GLN A 4 47.54 -62.03 -36.89
CA GLN A 4 48.11 -61.65 -35.58
C GLN A 4 47.64 -60.19 -35.35
N ALA A 5 47.15 -59.79 -34.17
CA ALA A 5 47.86 -59.26 -33.00
C ALA A 5 48.10 -57.73 -32.99
N GLY A 6 47.87 -57.15 -31.81
CA GLY A 6 48.37 -55.83 -31.37
C GLY A 6 47.25 -54.91 -30.88
N GLY A 7 47.09 -54.61 -29.60
CA GLY A 7 47.87 -54.94 -28.42
C GLY A 7 47.20 -54.38 -27.17
N MET A 8 47.38 -55.12 -26.07
CA MET A 8 47.74 -54.67 -24.71
C MET A 8 47.10 -53.40 -24.14
N ASN A 9 46.79 -53.31 -22.85
CA ASN A 9 46.65 -54.20 -21.71
C ASN A 9 46.19 -53.20 -20.64
N MET A 10 45.02 -53.41 -20.04
CA MET A 10 44.87 -54.28 -18.90
C MET A 10 45.29 -53.60 -17.59
N ARG A 11 44.25 -53.06 -16.94
CA ARG A 11 44.02 -53.16 -15.50
C ARG A 11 45.01 -52.31 -14.65
N LEU A 12 44.72 -51.97 -13.40
CA LEU A 12 44.22 -52.86 -12.37
C LEU A 12 44.08 -52.04 -11.08
N LEU A 13 43.16 -52.51 -10.23
CA LEU A 13 43.15 -52.40 -8.76
C LEU A 13 42.61 -51.09 -8.15
N LEU A 14 41.82 -51.10 -7.08
CA LEU A 14 41.25 -52.17 -6.25
C LEU A 14 40.23 -51.53 -5.28
N THR A 15 39.05 -52.16 -5.21
CA THR A 15 38.31 -52.55 -3.98
C THR A 15 38.23 -51.68 -2.73
N HIS A 16 36.97 -51.39 -2.36
CA HIS A 16 36.34 -51.45 -1.03
C HIS A 16 37.21 -51.62 0.23
N ARG A 17 37.04 -50.71 1.22
CA ARG A 17 36.47 -50.97 2.57
C ARG A 17 36.48 -49.71 3.47
N ARG A 18 35.27 -49.28 3.85
CA ARG A 18 34.80 -48.67 5.12
C ARG A 18 35.80 -47.89 6.00
N ALA A 19 35.56 -46.58 6.19
CA ALA A 19 35.59 -45.90 7.49
C ALA A 19 34.89 -44.52 7.43
N LEU A 20 34.18 -44.22 8.52
CA LEU A 20 33.42 -43.01 8.88
C LEU A 20 34.26 -41.72 8.86
N VAL A 21 33.65 -40.56 8.59
CA VAL A 21 33.51 -39.38 9.49
C VAL A 21 32.91 -38.18 8.72
N ALA A 22 32.00 -37.51 9.43
CA ALA A 22 31.12 -36.38 9.12
C ALA A 22 31.66 -35.18 8.31
N ALA A 23 30.79 -34.63 7.46
CA ALA A 23 30.53 -33.19 7.40
C ALA A 23 29.08 -32.94 6.91
N ILE A 24 28.27 -32.45 7.83
CA ILE A 24 26.90 -31.97 7.62
C ILE A 24 26.98 -30.68 6.81
N VAL A 25 26.38 -30.64 5.61
CA VAL A 25 25.97 -29.37 4.98
C VAL A 25 24.49 -29.47 4.69
N LEU A 26 23.75 -28.86 5.59
CA LEU A 26 22.32 -28.63 5.56
C LEU A 26 22.01 -27.64 4.43
N PHE A 27 21.63 -28.13 3.25
CA PHE A 27 21.12 -27.27 2.18
C PHE A 27 19.64 -27.01 2.46
N ILE A 28 19.36 -26.00 3.29
CA ILE A 28 17.99 -25.51 3.49
C ILE A 28 17.56 -24.83 2.19
N SER A 29 16.66 -25.52 1.51
CA SER A 29 15.76 -24.99 0.51
C SER A 29 14.99 -23.79 1.05
N THR A 30 15.31 -22.60 0.52
CA THR A 30 14.35 -21.50 0.43
C THR A 30 14.23 -21.12 -1.03
N LEU A 31 13.29 -21.79 -1.71
CA LEU A 31 12.67 -21.24 -2.90
C LEU A 31 12.13 -19.87 -2.51
N GLY A 32 12.76 -18.81 -3.03
CA GLY A 32 12.19 -17.48 -3.01
C GLY A 32 10.91 -17.48 -3.83
N THR A 33 9.79 -17.76 -3.17
CA THR A 33 8.47 -17.37 -3.66
C THR A 33 8.40 -15.86 -3.57
N SER A 34 8.83 -15.19 -4.63
CA SER A 34 8.32 -13.85 -4.94
C SER A 34 6.85 -14.03 -5.24
N ALA A 35 6.00 -13.93 -4.21
CA ALA A 35 4.57 -13.82 -4.39
C ALA A 35 4.30 -12.45 -5.00
N SER A 36 4.39 -12.36 -6.32
CA SER A 36 3.63 -11.37 -7.07
C SER A 36 2.15 -11.73 -6.87
N ALA A 37 1.55 -11.20 -5.81
CA ALA A 37 0.11 -11.29 -5.62
C ALA A 37 -0.54 -10.72 -6.88
N GLN A 38 -1.19 -11.57 -7.68
CA GLN A 38 -1.94 -11.15 -8.84
C GLN A 38 -3.09 -10.25 -8.35
N VAL A 39 -2.93 -8.96 -8.57
CA VAL A 39 -3.97 -7.93 -8.45
C VAL A 39 -5.17 -8.38 -9.29
N GLY A 40 -6.24 -8.83 -8.61
CA GLY A 40 -7.50 -9.22 -9.24
C GLY A 40 -8.11 -8.10 -10.10
N GLY A 41 -9.04 -8.44 -11.01
CA GLY A 41 -9.58 -7.50 -12.00
C GLY A 41 -10.18 -6.20 -11.43
N GLY A 42 -10.86 -6.27 -10.27
CA GLY A 42 -11.38 -5.07 -9.58
C GLY A 42 -10.27 -4.20 -8.99
N ASN A 43 -9.19 -4.81 -8.53
CA ASN A 43 -8.04 -4.12 -7.93
C ASN A 43 -7.24 -3.35 -9.00
N ARG A 44 -7.22 -3.81 -10.27
CA ARG A 44 -6.59 -3.06 -11.38
C ARG A 44 -7.25 -1.72 -11.69
N ARG A 45 -8.58 -1.62 -11.58
CA ARG A 45 -9.31 -0.36 -11.84
C ARG A 45 -8.99 0.68 -10.78
N VAL A 46 -8.96 0.27 -9.51
CA VAL A 46 -8.65 1.15 -8.38
C VAL A 46 -7.20 1.63 -8.45
N VAL A 47 -6.26 0.74 -8.81
CA VAL A 47 -4.86 1.12 -9.07
C VAL A 47 -4.75 2.15 -10.19
N ALA A 48 -5.34 1.89 -11.36
CA ALA A 48 -5.28 2.82 -12.49
C ALA A 48 -5.91 4.19 -12.16
N GLN A 49 -6.95 4.21 -11.33
CA GLN A 49 -7.57 5.44 -10.85
C GLN A 49 -6.63 6.20 -9.90
N ALA A 50 -5.97 5.51 -8.97
CA ALA A 50 -4.97 6.13 -8.10
C ALA A 50 -3.81 6.73 -8.92
N GLU A 51 -3.28 5.99 -9.89
CA GLU A 51 -2.23 6.46 -10.82
C GLU A 51 -2.68 7.70 -11.61
N SER A 52 -3.94 7.71 -12.09
CA SER A 52 -4.50 8.86 -12.80
C SER A 52 -4.63 10.10 -11.92
N TYR A 53 -4.87 9.94 -10.61
CA TYR A 53 -5.00 11.09 -9.72
C TYR A 53 -3.65 11.66 -9.29
N THR A 54 -2.67 10.80 -9.01
CA THR A 54 -1.38 11.21 -8.43
C THR A 54 -0.25 11.35 -9.44
N GLY A 55 -0.41 10.78 -10.64
CA GLY A 55 0.68 10.66 -11.61
C GLY A 55 1.76 9.65 -11.21
N ASP A 56 1.53 8.84 -10.17
CA ASP A 56 2.45 7.81 -9.72
C ASP A 56 2.29 6.49 -10.49
N THR A 57 3.25 5.57 -10.28
CA THR A 57 3.14 4.17 -10.67
C THR A 57 3.33 3.29 -9.45
N PHE A 58 2.32 2.50 -9.10
CA PHE A 58 2.33 1.73 -7.85
C PHE A 58 2.84 0.30 -8.09
N ASN A 59 4.06 0.02 -7.60
CA ASN A 59 4.79 -1.22 -7.92
C ASN A 59 4.84 -2.25 -6.78
N TYR A 60 4.40 -1.86 -5.58
CA TYR A 60 4.43 -2.73 -4.39
C TYR A 60 3.03 -2.88 -3.83
N SER A 61 2.69 -4.10 -3.43
CA SER A 61 1.43 -4.43 -2.75
C SER A 61 1.76 -5.30 -1.54
N THR A 62 1.18 -4.97 -0.40
CA THR A 62 1.33 -5.72 0.86
C THR A 62 0.07 -5.56 1.72
N GLU A 63 0.06 -6.17 2.89
CA GLU A 63 -0.92 -5.92 3.94
C GLU A 63 -0.25 -5.28 5.16
N THR A 64 -1.03 -4.52 5.93
CA THR A 64 -0.65 -4.11 7.27
C THR A 64 -0.76 -5.30 8.26
N PRO A 65 -0.17 -5.20 9.45
CA PRO A 65 -0.34 -6.21 10.50
C PRO A 65 -1.81 -6.54 10.86
N ARG A 66 -2.74 -5.58 10.70
CA ARG A 66 -4.17 -5.82 10.96
C ARG A 66 -4.99 -6.17 9.72
N GLY A 67 -4.36 -6.26 8.54
CA GLY A 67 -4.97 -6.79 7.33
C GLY A 67 -5.53 -5.77 6.36
N ALA A 68 -5.19 -4.48 6.47
CA ALA A 68 -5.52 -3.51 5.43
C ALA A 68 -4.58 -3.68 4.24
N HIS A 69 -5.12 -3.61 3.02
CA HIS A 69 -4.31 -3.67 1.82
C HIS A 69 -3.57 -2.35 1.61
N VAL A 70 -2.28 -2.42 1.32
CA VAL A 70 -1.44 -1.23 1.10
C VAL A 70 -0.71 -1.37 -0.24
N ILE A 71 -0.85 -0.35 -1.08
CA ILE A 71 -0.23 -0.30 -2.41
C ILE A 71 0.64 0.94 -2.49
N THR A 72 1.92 0.78 -2.84
CA THR A 72 2.91 1.86 -2.75
C THR A 72 3.83 1.92 -3.96
N ARG A 73 4.45 3.09 -4.14
CA ARG A 73 5.46 3.33 -5.18
C ARG A 73 6.79 2.64 -4.91
N VAL A 74 7.21 2.67 -3.65
CA VAL A 74 8.47 2.11 -3.14
C VAL A 74 8.16 1.08 -2.07
N ARG A 75 9.11 0.21 -1.75
CA ARG A 75 8.92 -0.79 -0.67
C ARG A 75 8.45 -0.09 0.62
N PRO A 76 7.28 -0.46 1.17
CA PRO A 76 6.71 0.24 2.31
C PRO A 76 7.54 0.02 3.57
N ARG A 77 7.66 1.07 4.39
CA ARG A 77 8.31 1.01 5.69
C ARG A 77 7.36 0.40 6.74
N PRO A 78 7.86 -0.35 7.73
CA PRO A 78 7.04 -0.84 8.84
C PRO A 78 6.28 0.28 9.57
N GLU A 79 6.87 1.48 9.68
CA GLU A 79 6.21 2.63 10.28
C GLU A 79 4.98 3.08 9.50
N TRP A 80 5.01 3.02 8.16
CA TRP A 80 3.86 3.38 7.33
C TRP A 80 2.70 2.40 7.55
N LEU A 81 3.00 1.10 7.58
CA LEU A 81 1.97 0.07 7.79
C LEU A 81 1.31 0.19 9.17
N ARG A 82 2.10 0.52 10.20
CA ARG A 82 1.56 0.80 11.55
C ARG A 82 0.71 2.07 11.57
N ALA A 83 1.15 3.15 10.93
CA ALA A 83 0.39 4.39 10.86
C ALA A 83 -0.97 4.21 10.17
N VAL A 84 -1.03 3.38 9.13
CA VAL A 84 -2.29 2.98 8.49
C VAL A 84 -3.21 2.27 9.49
N ASP A 85 -2.68 1.28 10.21
CA ASP A 85 -3.46 0.55 11.23
C ASP A 85 -3.95 1.47 12.34
N ASP A 86 -3.11 2.38 12.83
CA ASP A 86 -3.46 3.33 13.89
C ASP A 86 -4.58 4.28 13.42
N GLY A 87 -4.49 4.81 12.19
CA GLY A 87 -5.52 5.65 11.60
C GLY A 87 -6.86 4.94 11.44
N LEU A 88 -6.86 3.72 10.89
CA LEU A 88 -8.07 2.90 10.78
C LEU A 88 -8.63 2.51 12.15
N THR A 89 -7.77 2.26 13.13
CA THR A 89 -8.20 1.97 14.51
C THR A 89 -8.99 3.12 15.11
N ASP A 90 -8.45 4.34 15.01
CA ASP A 90 -9.11 5.54 15.53
C ASP A 90 -10.43 5.80 14.79
N LEU A 91 -10.41 5.70 13.44
CA LEU A 91 -11.61 5.80 12.62
C LEU A 91 -12.71 4.83 13.08
N PHE A 92 -12.37 3.55 13.25
CA PHE A 92 -13.36 2.55 13.67
C PHE A 92 -13.85 2.78 15.09
N ALA A 93 -13.00 3.29 15.98
CA ALA A 93 -13.38 3.64 17.34
C ALA A 93 -14.40 4.80 17.35
N VAL A 94 -14.12 5.87 16.60
CA VAL A 94 -15.03 7.02 16.47
C VAL A 94 -16.32 6.60 15.78
N ALA A 95 -16.26 5.87 14.66
CA ALA A 95 -17.44 5.38 13.95
C ALA A 95 -18.38 4.57 14.86
N ARG A 96 -17.83 3.70 15.71
CA ARG A 96 -18.63 2.93 16.68
C ARG A 96 -19.32 3.81 17.73
N LYS A 97 -18.70 4.92 18.16
CA LYS A 97 -19.35 5.90 19.07
C LYS A 97 -20.58 6.54 18.44
N HIS A 98 -20.57 6.72 17.12
CA HIS A 98 -21.70 7.21 16.32
C HIS A 98 -22.71 6.10 15.95
N GLY A 99 -22.53 4.88 16.46
CA GLY A 99 -23.43 3.76 16.21
C GLY A 99 -23.28 3.10 14.84
N TYR A 100 -22.27 3.50 14.06
CA TYR A 100 -21.98 2.92 12.74
C TYR A 100 -21.39 1.51 12.88
N ARG A 101 -21.66 0.66 11.88
CA ARG A 101 -21.32 -0.77 11.93
C ARG A 101 -20.78 -1.33 10.62
N SER A 102 -21.08 -0.70 9.49
CA SER A 102 -20.64 -1.15 8.16
C SER A 102 -19.22 -0.65 7.86
N HIS A 103 -18.43 -1.49 7.17
CA HIS A 103 -17.07 -1.16 6.70
C HIS A 103 -16.11 -0.73 7.82
N LEU A 104 -16.16 -1.43 8.96
CA LEU A 104 -15.30 -1.24 10.12
C LEU A 104 -14.33 -2.41 10.33
N ASN A 105 -13.83 -2.97 9.22
CA ASN A 105 -12.82 -4.02 9.16
C ASN A 105 -11.65 -3.55 8.29
N TYR A 106 -10.42 -3.84 8.70
CA TYR A 106 -9.19 -3.43 7.99
C TYR A 106 -9.15 -3.96 6.56
N ALA A 107 -9.60 -5.20 6.34
CA ALA A 107 -9.59 -5.84 5.03
C ALA A 107 -10.54 -5.18 4.01
N ASP A 108 -11.46 -4.33 4.47
CA ASP A 108 -12.33 -3.57 3.56
C ASP A 108 -11.54 -2.44 2.86
N TYR A 109 -10.36 -2.07 3.38
CA TYR A 109 -9.62 -0.88 2.98
C TYR A 109 -8.40 -1.20 2.10
N THR A 110 -8.25 -0.40 1.04
CA THR A 110 -7.06 -0.35 0.20
C THR A 110 -6.44 1.04 0.27
N ILE A 111 -5.24 1.13 0.82
CA ILE A 111 -4.53 2.39 1.08
C ILE A 111 -3.39 2.55 0.09
N PHE A 112 -3.44 3.61 -0.70
CA PHE A 112 -2.37 4.00 -1.59
C PHE A 112 -1.42 4.97 -0.88
N ILE A 113 -0.12 4.70 -0.88
CA ILE A 113 0.89 5.64 -0.37
C ILE A 113 1.66 6.22 -1.54
N ALA A 114 1.32 7.47 -1.85
CA ALA A 114 1.77 8.22 -3.01
C ALA A 114 3.01 9.07 -2.69
N LYS A 115 3.70 9.49 -3.75
CA LYS A 115 4.84 10.39 -3.63
C LYS A 115 4.33 11.75 -3.11
N PRO A 116 4.92 12.30 -2.04
CA PRO A 116 4.62 13.64 -1.60
C PRO A 116 5.16 14.63 -2.63
N ASP A 117 4.36 15.65 -2.93
CA ASP A 117 4.88 16.89 -3.45
C ASP A 117 5.80 17.50 -2.39
N ARG A 118 6.93 18.05 -2.82
CA ARG A 118 7.93 18.66 -1.93
C ARG A 118 7.94 20.17 -2.14
N THR A 119 6.80 20.75 -2.49
CA THR A 119 6.60 22.19 -2.45
C THR A 119 6.67 22.62 -1.00
N ARG A 120 7.51 23.62 -0.74
CA ARG A 120 7.65 24.17 0.60
C ARG A 120 6.51 25.13 0.87
N ASP A 121 5.90 25.01 2.03
CA ASP A 121 4.93 26.00 2.49
C ASP A 121 5.61 27.32 2.88
N SER A 122 4.81 28.32 3.27
CA SER A 122 5.29 29.64 3.71
C SER A 122 6.20 29.60 4.95
N THR A 123 6.25 28.48 5.68
CA THR A 123 7.12 28.24 6.83
C THR A 123 8.43 27.52 6.45
N GLY A 124 8.58 27.16 5.17
CA GLY A 124 9.75 26.46 4.64
C GLY A 124 9.73 24.94 4.87
N ALA A 125 8.67 24.39 5.45
CA ALA A 125 8.46 22.96 5.60
C ALA A 125 7.96 22.35 4.28
N TYR A 126 8.35 21.11 3.97
CA TYR A 126 7.74 20.39 2.85
C TYR A 126 6.28 20.11 3.20
N SER A 127 5.34 20.56 2.36
CA SER A 127 3.94 20.16 2.51
C SER A 127 3.87 18.68 2.17
N PRO A 128 3.42 17.79 3.06
CA PRO A 128 3.32 16.37 2.77
C PRO A 128 2.05 16.08 1.96
N ASP A 129 1.77 16.94 0.99
CA ASP A 129 0.58 16.84 0.17
C ASP A 129 0.92 16.09 -1.11
N VAL A 130 -0.08 15.53 -1.76
CA VAL A 130 0.03 15.01 -3.12
C VAL A 130 -0.64 16.01 -4.05
N ALA A 131 -0.03 16.26 -5.21
CA ALA A 131 -0.67 16.98 -6.29
C ALA A 131 -1.73 16.05 -6.94
N TYR A 132 -3.01 16.32 -6.69
CA TYR A 132 -4.11 15.55 -7.26
C TYR A 132 -4.74 16.28 -8.43
N VAL A 133 -4.92 15.60 -9.55
CA VAL A 133 -5.78 16.11 -10.63
C VAL A 133 -7.24 16.06 -10.17
N ALA A 134 -7.82 17.22 -9.84
CA ALA A 134 -9.15 17.31 -9.26
C ALA A 134 -10.02 18.37 -9.97
N PRO A 135 -10.63 18.02 -11.13
CA PRO A 135 -11.45 18.97 -11.91
C PRO A 135 -12.65 19.54 -11.15
N SER A 136 -13.13 18.84 -10.13
CA SER A 136 -14.23 19.30 -9.25
C SER A 136 -13.87 20.56 -8.47
N TYR A 137 -12.58 20.81 -8.24
CA TYR A 137 -12.09 21.99 -7.54
C TYR A 137 -11.75 23.15 -8.48
N ARG A 138 -11.94 23.01 -9.80
CA ARG A 138 -11.57 24.02 -10.80
C ARG A 138 -12.24 25.37 -10.51
N GLY A 139 -11.44 26.42 -10.38
CA GLY A 139 -11.89 27.77 -10.05
C GLY A 139 -12.18 28.04 -8.57
N SER A 140 -11.96 27.07 -7.68
CA SER A 140 -12.01 27.28 -6.22
C SER A 140 -10.70 27.85 -5.69
N ILE A 141 -10.67 28.26 -4.41
CA ILE A 141 -9.44 28.70 -3.73
C ILE A 141 -8.38 27.59 -3.62
N TYR A 142 -8.76 26.33 -3.82
CA TYR A 142 -7.88 25.18 -3.76
C TYR A 142 -7.26 24.85 -5.13
N ASP A 143 -7.79 25.40 -6.23
CA ASP A 143 -7.29 25.15 -7.58
C ASP A 143 -5.90 25.77 -7.79
N GLN A 144 -4.92 24.92 -8.06
CA GLN A 144 -3.53 25.29 -8.37
C GLN A 144 -3.23 25.22 -9.88
N GLY A 145 -4.24 25.40 -10.73
CA GLY A 145 -4.09 25.37 -12.19
C GLY A 145 -4.39 23.99 -12.77
N GLY A 146 -5.46 23.35 -12.30
CA GLY A 146 -5.93 22.03 -12.74
C GLY A 146 -5.63 20.89 -11.77
N PHE A 147 -5.01 21.19 -10.63
CA PHE A 147 -4.75 20.24 -9.56
C PHE A 147 -4.97 20.88 -8.18
N ILE A 148 -5.05 20.05 -7.14
CA ILE A 148 -5.08 20.49 -5.74
C ILE A 148 -3.93 19.85 -4.97
N TYR A 149 -3.46 20.53 -3.93
CA TYR A 149 -2.65 19.89 -2.89
C TYR A 149 -3.57 19.39 -1.80
N ALA A 150 -3.53 18.09 -1.53
CA ALA A 150 -4.20 17.52 -0.38
C ALA A 150 -3.31 16.47 0.28
N ALA A 151 -3.46 16.32 1.60
CA ALA A 151 -2.72 15.32 2.36
C ALA A 151 -3.18 13.88 2.03
N GLY A 152 -4.43 13.74 1.58
CA GLY A 152 -5.02 12.49 1.11
C GLY A 152 -6.31 12.71 0.33
N MET A 153 -6.90 11.61 -0.15
CA MET A 153 -8.22 11.59 -0.81
C MET A 153 -8.85 10.19 -0.73
N ALA A 154 -10.08 10.10 -0.26
CA ALA A 154 -10.96 8.95 -0.52
C ALA A 154 -11.54 8.99 -1.94
N PHE A 155 -11.42 7.90 -2.71
CA PHE A 155 -11.77 7.93 -4.15
C PHE A 155 -12.50 6.69 -4.68
N SER A 156 -12.57 5.61 -3.92
CA SER A 156 -13.41 4.45 -4.22
C SER A 156 -14.14 4.02 -2.96
N PHE A 157 -15.41 3.69 -3.09
CA PHE A 157 -16.25 3.26 -1.97
C PHE A 157 -16.50 1.74 -1.96
N ASP A 158 -16.13 1.04 -3.02
CA ASP A 158 -16.14 -0.42 -3.11
C ASP A 158 -15.07 -0.90 -4.11
N PRO A 159 -13.89 -1.37 -3.64
CA PRO A 159 -13.46 -1.41 -2.23
C PRO A 159 -13.29 0.00 -1.65
N CYS A 160 -13.23 0.12 -0.32
CA CYS A 160 -12.93 1.37 0.39
C CYS A 160 -11.48 1.77 0.10
N ALA A 161 -11.26 2.64 -0.87
CA ALA A 161 -9.93 3.06 -1.28
C ALA A 161 -9.69 4.55 -1.04
N LEU A 162 -8.53 4.83 -0.46
CA LEU A 162 -8.01 6.17 -0.26
C LEU A 162 -6.52 6.21 -0.57
N VAL A 163 -6.04 7.40 -0.87
CA VAL A 163 -4.62 7.68 -1.10
C VAL A 163 -4.14 8.70 -0.07
N VAL A 164 -2.92 8.52 0.42
CA VAL A 164 -2.23 9.44 1.34
C VAL A 164 -0.81 9.68 0.85
N ALA A 165 -0.20 10.79 1.26
CA ALA A 165 1.21 11.03 1.01
C ALA A 165 2.13 10.16 1.88
N GLU A 166 3.30 9.84 1.36
CA GLU A 166 4.37 9.25 2.16
C GLU A 166 4.94 10.26 3.17
N HIS A 167 5.35 9.77 4.36
CA HIS A 167 5.96 10.57 5.41
C HIS A 167 7.26 9.95 5.90
N ASP A 168 8.30 10.77 6.11
CA ASP A 168 9.60 10.28 6.57
C ASP A 168 9.74 10.25 8.10
N HIS A 169 9.03 11.16 8.78
CA HIS A 169 9.19 11.43 10.21
C HIS A 169 7.87 11.64 10.97
N ASP A 170 6.84 12.17 10.31
CA ASP A 170 5.54 12.47 10.94
C ASP A 170 4.50 11.39 10.59
N PHE A 171 4.63 10.23 11.24
CA PHE A 171 3.71 9.11 11.04
C PHE A 171 2.35 9.35 11.70
N GLN A 172 2.28 10.25 12.68
CA GLN A 172 1.01 10.65 13.29
C GLN A 172 0.16 11.43 12.28
N ARG A 173 0.77 12.31 11.48
CA ARG A 173 0.05 12.98 10.38
C ARG A 173 -0.45 11.98 9.35
N MET A 174 0.34 10.98 8.96
CA MET A 174 -0.13 9.90 8.09
C MET A 174 -1.34 9.17 8.69
N ALA A 175 -1.28 8.77 9.97
CA ALA A 175 -2.39 8.11 10.65
C ALA A 175 -3.65 8.99 10.69
N ASN A 176 -3.49 10.29 10.97
CA ASN A 176 -4.59 11.26 10.97
C ASN A 176 -5.23 11.36 9.58
N VAL A 177 -4.45 11.43 8.50
CA VAL A 177 -4.99 11.49 7.14
C VAL A 177 -5.73 10.21 6.79
N VAL A 178 -5.18 9.03 7.12
CA VAL A 178 -5.88 7.75 6.91
C VAL A 178 -7.23 7.74 7.63
N ARG A 179 -7.25 8.20 8.89
CA ARG A 179 -8.48 8.34 9.67
C ARG A 179 -9.45 9.31 8.98
N TYR A 180 -9.01 10.54 8.69
CA TYR A 180 -9.82 11.62 8.13
C TYR A 180 -10.42 11.26 6.78
N GLU A 181 -9.62 10.79 5.83
CA GLU A 181 -10.13 10.37 4.53
C GLU A 181 -11.05 9.15 4.65
N GLY A 182 -10.74 8.24 5.58
CA GLY A 182 -11.60 7.10 5.88
C GLY A 182 -12.96 7.46 6.47
N GLU A 183 -13.13 8.65 7.08
CA GLU A 183 -14.43 9.14 7.53
C GLU A 183 -15.42 9.23 6.37
N HIS A 184 -14.99 9.67 5.18
CA HIS A 184 -15.85 9.70 3.98
C HIS A 184 -16.34 8.31 3.58
N LEU A 185 -15.48 7.29 3.69
CA LEU A 185 -15.80 5.91 3.35
C LEU A 185 -16.80 5.32 4.35
N VAL A 186 -16.57 5.54 5.65
CA VAL A 186 -17.52 5.13 6.70
C VAL A 186 -18.87 5.84 6.52
N LEU A 187 -18.88 7.15 6.29
CA LEU A 187 -20.10 7.93 6.09
C LEU A 187 -20.85 7.48 4.84
N TYR A 188 -20.15 7.22 3.73
CA TYR A 188 -20.75 6.67 2.52
C TYR A 188 -21.58 5.41 2.81
N HIS A 189 -21.11 4.54 3.70
CA HIS A 189 -21.80 3.28 4.01
C HIS A 189 -22.77 3.32 5.19
N ASN A 190 -22.71 4.35 6.05
CA ASN A 190 -23.49 4.40 7.29
C ASN A 190 -24.38 5.66 7.42
N ASP A 191 -23.99 6.81 6.86
CA ASP A 191 -24.73 8.07 6.90
C ASP A 191 -24.58 8.85 5.59
N ARG A 192 -25.42 8.50 4.61
CA ARG A 192 -25.44 9.12 3.27
C ARG A 192 -25.68 10.61 3.30
N ARG A 193 -26.47 11.08 4.25
CA ARG A 193 -26.84 12.49 4.34
C ARG A 193 -25.65 13.30 4.79
N LEU A 194 -24.96 12.87 5.86
CA LEU A 194 -23.77 13.55 6.33
C LEU A 194 -22.64 13.46 5.29
N PHE A 195 -22.43 12.31 4.66
CA PHE A 195 -21.49 12.17 3.53
C PHE A 195 -21.73 13.24 2.46
N GLN A 196 -22.96 13.40 1.96
CA GLN A 196 -23.28 14.38 0.92
C GLN A 196 -23.03 15.83 1.36
N GLN A 197 -23.16 16.12 2.66
CA GLN A 197 -22.92 17.45 3.22
C GLN A 197 -21.42 17.77 3.34
N THR A 198 -20.58 16.74 3.48
CA THR A 198 -19.15 16.92 3.80
C THR A 198 -18.19 16.43 2.71
N ALA A 199 -18.68 15.80 1.64
CA ALA A 199 -17.84 15.25 0.57
C ALA A 199 -17.09 16.32 -0.25
N ASP A 200 -17.54 17.56 -0.21
CA ASP A 200 -16.96 18.68 -0.96
C ASP A 200 -16.51 19.78 0.00
N HIS A 201 -15.22 19.76 0.35
CA HIS A 201 -14.62 20.74 1.24
C HIS A 201 -14.47 22.13 0.60
N SER A 202 -14.73 22.29 -0.72
CA SER A 202 -14.64 23.60 -1.39
C SER A 202 -15.69 24.61 -0.90
N LYS A 203 -16.76 24.12 -0.26
CA LYS A 203 -17.90 24.92 0.23
C LYS A 203 -17.83 25.24 1.73
N GLY A 204 -16.68 24.94 2.36
CA GLY A 204 -16.48 25.07 3.80
C GLY A 204 -16.71 23.74 4.53
N GLY A 205 -16.08 23.62 5.71
CA GLY A 205 -15.93 22.34 6.41
C GLY A 205 -14.55 21.73 6.18
N GLY A 206 -14.18 20.78 7.02
CA GLY A 206 -12.89 20.11 6.96
C GLY A 206 -12.86 18.94 7.93
N HIS A 207 -11.72 18.25 7.96
CA HIS A 207 -11.52 17.16 8.90
C HIS A 207 -11.07 17.66 10.28
N PRO A 208 -11.36 16.90 11.35
CA PRO A 208 -12.22 15.71 11.37
C PRO A 208 -13.70 16.05 11.18
N ILE A 209 -14.43 15.19 10.46
CA ILE A 209 -15.88 15.27 10.30
C ILE A 209 -16.57 14.62 11.51
N LEU A 210 -16.08 13.48 11.94
CA LEU A 210 -16.59 12.75 13.10
C LEU A 210 -15.78 13.15 14.35
N GLN A 211 -16.45 13.64 15.40
CA GLN A 211 -15.85 13.97 16.69
C GLN A 211 -16.17 12.92 17.75
#